data_AF-A0A812KIS2-F1
#
_entry.id   AF-A0A812KIS2-F1
#
_cell.length_a   1.000
_cell.length_b   1.000
_cell.length_c   1.000
_cell.angle_alpha   90.00
_cell.angle_beta   90.00
_cell.angle_gamma   90.00
#
_symmetry.space_group_name_H-M   'P 1'
#
loop_
_entity.id
_entity.type
_entity.pdbx_description
1 polymer ?
#
loop_
_entity_poly.entity_id
_entity_poly.type
_entity_poly.pdbx_seq_one_letter_code
_entity_poly.pdbx_strand_id
1 'polypeptide(L)'
;MILAVCFSCVLSSASHILCLPAIFLFPQEWRELIVPSYHFLDITAEIIGLVFIVGILKPPEKPCLRKRQPLRGLTRLTEDLPTTAENAKVQELATRSIDLSSILDFYEDLGPKGCMMLHFDPYHSTTHDVVRQAIIPASRLGSGGVAYADLTPRAVNPRMPDCMVTHSWSNLFVDLVAAVVADSLGLDEYDKVAQCLRRGHVQTLRHKLRAKGKLCHSYWICCFCVNQHSSICAGPGPAPLDTQALGRWQRNCRDTATGLPMTFCNCLEPKLTNDDPRCEVNKFDGMMLWLQYKNPKLRQLVAVDHKFDVFSRSWCVAELVAAHGADIPQTVCLESSKPFDPYADDLAIYDHLVNLSVADSLASRPEDKEMILSKVSCMREFDAALQMLIFGNRGLLTKKFVGFDLLEPAARFTRRLCTLRSIEI
;
A
#
# COMPACT_ATOMS: atom_id res chain seq x y z
N MET A 1 -5.59 -33.41 -0.31
CA MET A 1 -4.38 -32.73 -0.82
C MET A 1 -3.11 -33.58 -0.64
N ILE A 2 -2.72 -33.96 0.59
CA ILE A 2 -1.54 -34.84 0.82
C ILE A 2 -1.65 -36.15 0.01
N LEU A 3 -2.82 -36.80 0.04
CA LEU A 3 -3.06 -38.02 -0.74
C LEU A 3 -2.92 -37.82 -2.27
N ALA A 4 -3.31 -36.66 -2.81
CA ALA A 4 -3.23 -36.39 -4.25
C ALA A 4 -1.78 -36.13 -4.70
N VAL A 5 -1.02 -35.40 -3.88
CA VAL A 5 0.42 -35.17 -4.11
C VAL A 5 1.19 -36.48 -3.99
N CYS A 6 0.93 -37.26 -2.94
CA CYS A 6 1.52 -38.60 -2.79
C CYS A 6 1.17 -39.50 -3.98
N PHE A 7 -0.07 -39.44 -4.49
CA PHE A 7 -0.49 -40.22 -5.64
C PHE A 7 0.22 -39.80 -6.94
N SER A 8 0.38 -38.49 -7.19
CA SER A 8 1.13 -37.98 -8.36
C SER A 8 2.61 -38.35 -8.30
N CYS A 9 3.25 -38.19 -7.13
CA CYS A 9 4.66 -38.57 -6.95
C CYS A 9 4.86 -40.08 -7.08
N VAL A 10 3.93 -40.90 -6.56
CA VAL A 10 3.98 -42.36 -6.68
C VAL A 10 3.77 -42.79 -8.13
N LEU A 11 2.85 -42.16 -8.88
CA LEU A 11 2.65 -42.46 -10.30
C LEU A 11 3.86 -42.09 -11.16
N SER A 12 4.43 -40.90 -10.97
CA SER A 12 5.64 -40.49 -11.69
C SER A 12 6.83 -41.38 -11.34
N SER A 13 7.03 -41.70 -10.05
CA SER A 13 8.09 -42.62 -9.61
C SER A 13 7.90 -44.04 -10.17
N ALA A 14 6.68 -44.56 -10.17
CA ALA A 14 6.36 -45.87 -10.74
C ALA A 14 6.59 -45.89 -12.26
N SER A 15 6.23 -44.80 -12.96
CA SER A 15 6.49 -44.62 -14.39
C SER A 15 8.00 -44.66 -14.68
N HIS A 16 8.80 -43.90 -13.92
CA HIS A 16 10.26 -43.93 -14.04
C HIS A 16 10.84 -45.33 -13.79
N ILE A 17 10.42 -46.01 -12.71
CA ILE A 17 10.95 -47.34 -12.34
C ILE A 17 10.60 -48.39 -13.41
N LEU A 18 9.41 -48.34 -13.99
CA LEU A 18 8.97 -49.33 -14.99
C LEU A 18 9.52 -49.05 -16.39
N CYS A 19 9.64 -47.78 -16.78
CA CYS A 19 9.97 -47.42 -18.16
C CYS A 19 11.47 -47.16 -18.41
N LEU A 20 12.25 -46.70 -17.42
CA LEU A 20 13.69 -46.52 -17.62
C LEU A 20 14.42 -47.80 -18.03
N PRO A 21 14.18 -48.97 -17.39
CA PRO A 21 14.84 -50.21 -17.79
C PRO A 21 14.48 -50.62 -19.22
N ALA A 22 13.23 -50.39 -19.65
CA ALA A 22 12.79 -50.68 -21.01
C ALA A 22 13.56 -49.85 -22.05
N ILE A 23 13.85 -48.58 -21.78
CA ILE A 23 14.65 -47.74 -22.69
C ILE A 23 16.04 -48.33 -22.94
N PHE A 24 16.66 -48.98 -21.95
CA PHE A 24 17.98 -49.59 -22.11
C PHE A 24 17.95 -51.01 -22.68
N LEU A 25 16.88 -51.76 -22.42
CA LEU A 25 16.77 -53.18 -22.81
C LEU A 25 16.23 -53.40 -24.23
N PHE A 26 15.51 -52.43 -24.81
CA PHE A 26 14.95 -52.59 -26.15
C PHE A 26 15.87 -52.05 -27.28
N PRO A 27 15.85 -52.70 -28.47
CA PRO A 27 16.56 -52.24 -29.67
C PRO A 27 16.14 -50.82 -30.08
N GLN A 28 17.04 -50.12 -30.79
CA GLN A 28 16.89 -48.71 -31.14
C GLN A 28 15.55 -48.39 -31.85
N GLU A 29 15.08 -49.28 -32.73
CA GLU A 29 13.81 -49.15 -33.46
C GLU A 29 12.58 -49.03 -32.54
N TRP A 30 12.62 -49.64 -31.36
CA TRP A 30 11.54 -49.57 -30.37
C TRP A 30 11.63 -48.33 -29.47
N ARG A 31 12.82 -47.75 -29.31
CA ARG A 31 13.01 -46.56 -28.47
C ARG A 31 12.29 -45.34 -29.03
N GLU A 32 12.25 -45.21 -30.36
CA GLU A 32 11.54 -44.11 -31.03
C GLU A 32 10.01 -44.17 -30.79
N LEU A 33 9.45 -45.33 -30.48
CA LEU A 33 8.04 -45.50 -30.14
C LEU A 33 7.77 -45.37 -28.63
N ILE A 34 8.68 -45.90 -27.80
CA ILE A 34 8.52 -45.98 -26.35
C ILE A 34 8.73 -44.60 -25.69
N VAL A 35 9.71 -43.82 -26.13
CA VAL A 35 10.05 -42.53 -25.50
C VAL A 35 8.90 -41.50 -25.62
N PRO A 36 8.26 -41.29 -26.80
CA PRO A 36 7.12 -40.38 -26.89
C PRO A 36 5.91 -40.85 -26.07
N SER A 37 5.67 -42.17 -26.05
CA SER A 37 4.58 -42.77 -25.26
C SER A 37 4.79 -42.56 -23.76
N TYR A 38 6.04 -42.64 -23.30
CA TYR A 38 6.43 -42.35 -21.91
C TYR A 38 6.20 -40.88 -21.55
N HIS A 39 6.67 -39.94 -22.37
CA HIS A 39 6.43 -38.52 -22.16
C HIS A 39 4.93 -38.18 -22.16
N PHE A 40 4.15 -38.82 -23.02
CA PHE A 40 2.70 -38.65 -23.04
C PHE A 40 2.05 -39.13 -21.74
N LEU A 41 2.48 -40.26 -21.18
CA LEU A 41 1.97 -40.79 -19.91
C LEU A 41 2.34 -39.90 -18.73
N ASP A 42 3.57 -39.37 -18.70
CA ASP A 42 4.04 -38.48 -17.63
C ASP A 42 3.27 -37.14 -17.64
N ILE A 43 3.13 -36.52 -18.82
CA ILE A 43 2.31 -35.31 -19.01
C ILE A 43 0.85 -35.58 -18.64
N THR A 44 0.30 -36.75 -19.03
CA THR A 44 -1.08 -37.11 -18.69
C THR A 44 -1.25 -37.31 -17.18
N ALA A 45 -0.28 -37.90 -16.49
CA ALA A 45 -0.30 -38.06 -15.05
C ALA A 45 -0.25 -36.71 -14.32
N GLU A 46 0.59 -35.77 -14.79
CA GLU A 46 0.62 -34.40 -14.27
C GLU A 46 -0.69 -33.65 -14.51
N ILE A 47 -1.27 -33.75 -15.71
CA ILE A 47 -2.57 -33.14 -16.03
C ILE A 47 -3.69 -33.75 -15.16
N ILE A 48 -3.72 -35.07 -14.99
CA ILE A 48 -4.69 -35.73 -14.11
C ILE A 48 -4.48 -35.28 -12.66
N GLY A 49 -3.24 -35.17 -12.19
CA GLY A 49 -2.90 -34.64 -10.87
C GLY A 49 -3.41 -33.21 -10.68
N LEU A 50 -3.19 -32.33 -11.66
CA LEU A 50 -3.69 -30.96 -11.70
C LEU A 50 -5.23 -30.92 -11.71
N VAL A 51 -5.88 -31.71 -12.56
CA VAL A 51 -7.35 -31.78 -12.65
C VAL A 51 -7.95 -32.36 -11.36
N PHE A 52 -7.30 -33.30 -10.69
CA PHE A 52 -7.73 -33.80 -9.38
C PHE A 52 -7.53 -32.75 -8.29
N ILE A 53 -6.43 -32.01 -8.31
CA ILE A 53 -6.19 -30.90 -7.37
C ILE A 53 -7.26 -29.83 -7.60
N VAL A 54 -7.48 -29.38 -8.82
CA VAL A 54 -8.45 -28.34 -9.18
C VAL A 54 -9.91 -28.83 -9.02
N GLY A 55 -10.19 -30.10 -9.31
CA GLY A 55 -11.55 -30.68 -9.29
C GLY A 55 -12.01 -31.16 -7.91
N ILE A 56 -11.10 -31.64 -7.05
CA ILE A 56 -11.41 -31.97 -5.64
C ILE A 56 -11.39 -30.71 -4.78
N LEU A 57 -10.58 -29.70 -5.12
CA LEU A 57 -10.80 -28.35 -4.65
C LEU A 57 -12.04 -27.79 -5.35
N LYS A 58 -13.23 -28.31 -5.02
CA LYS A 58 -14.44 -27.48 -5.10
C LYS A 58 -14.01 -26.13 -4.51
N PRO A 59 -14.08 -25.01 -5.25
CA PRO A 59 -13.83 -23.72 -4.65
C PRO A 59 -14.70 -23.71 -3.40
N PRO A 60 -14.11 -23.52 -2.19
CA PRO A 60 -14.83 -23.70 -0.94
C PRO A 60 -16.17 -23.01 -1.12
N GLU A 61 -17.28 -23.75 -0.93
CA GLU A 61 -18.63 -23.21 -1.11
C GLU A 61 -18.61 -21.82 -0.53
N LYS A 62 -18.76 -20.81 -1.42
CA LYS A 62 -18.57 -19.40 -1.06
C LYS A 62 -19.31 -19.23 0.24
N PRO A 63 -18.64 -19.01 1.39
CA PRO A 63 -19.34 -18.96 2.64
C PRO A 63 -20.39 -17.88 2.45
N CYS A 64 -21.66 -18.26 2.49
CA CYS A 64 -22.74 -17.30 2.50
C CYS A 64 -22.39 -16.36 3.63
N LEU A 65 -22.01 -15.13 3.29
CA LEU A 65 -21.51 -14.12 4.21
C LEU A 65 -22.65 -13.79 5.17
N ARG A 66 -22.72 -14.59 6.22
CA ARG A 66 -23.46 -14.31 7.45
C ARG A 66 -22.89 -12.98 7.94
N LYS A 67 -23.80 -12.02 8.20
CA LYS A 67 -23.56 -10.64 8.68
C LYS A 67 -22.14 -10.40 9.18
N ARG A 68 -21.44 -9.42 8.58
CA ARG A 68 -20.13 -8.86 9.01
C ARG A 68 -20.03 -8.97 10.53
N GLN A 69 -19.29 -9.95 11.03
CA GLN A 69 -18.89 -9.92 12.43
C GLN A 69 -17.75 -8.90 12.51
N PRO A 70 -17.84 -7.88 13.37
CA PRO A 70 -16.72 -6.99 13.61
C PRO A 70 -15.51 -7.84 14.00
N LEU A 71 -14.37 -7.58 13.35
CA LEU A 71 -13.12 -8.27 13.61
C LEU A 71 -12.77 -8.05 15.10
N ARG A 72 -12.95 -9.08 15.93
CA ARG A 72 -12.88 -9.00 17.40
C ARG A 72 -11.50 -8.59 17.96
N GLY A 73 -10.44 -8.55 17.13
CA GLY A 73 -9.10 -8.07 17.49
C GLY A 73 -8.83 -6.60 17.17
N LEU A 74 -9.80 -5.88 16.58
CA LEU A 74 -9.67 -4.48 16.13
C LEU A 74 -10.39 -3.47 17.03
N THR A 75 -10.95 -3.93 18.14
CA THR A 75 -11.87 -3.17 19.00
C THR A 75 -11.24 -1.89 19.56
N ARG A 76 -9.92 -1.82 19.74
CA ARG A 76 -9.22 -0.61 20.22
C ARG A 76 -8.98 0.47 19.15
N LEU A 77 -8.88 0.10 17.88
CA LEU A 77 -8.77 1.06 16.77
C LEU A 77 -10.13 1.69 16.41
N THR A 78 -11.20 1.17 17.00
CA THR A 78 -12.60 1.54 16.74
C THR A 78 -13.34 1.98 18.01
N GLU A 79 -12.62 2.27 19.10
CA GLU A 79 -13.22 2.76 20.34
C GLU A 79 -13.99 4.07 20.14
N ASP A 80 -14.98 4.30 21.01
CA ASP A 80 -15.86 5.47 21.00
C ASP A 80 -15.06 6.76 20.81
N LEU A 81 -15.63 7.72 20.05
CA LEU A 81 -15.08 9.06 19.91
C LEU A 81 -14.67 9.57 21.31
N PRO A 82 -13.43 10.07 21.51
CA PRO A 82 -12.96 10.57 22.80
C PRO A 82 -13.97 11.54 23.43
N THR A 83 -13.90 11.90 24.72
CA THR A 83 -14.86 12.86 25.32
C THR A 83 -14.22 14.18 25.77
N THR A 84 -12.97 14.41 25.39
CA THR A 84 -12.05 15.41 25.98
C THR A 84 -11.46 16.38 24.95
N ALA A 85 -10.44 17.17 25.32
CA ALA A 85 -9.66 18.02 24.40
C ALA A 85 -9.07 17.27 23.19
N GLU A 86 -8.88 15.94 23.30
CA GLU A 86 -8.48 15.09 22.18
C GLU A 86 -9.52 15.12 21.04
N ASN A 87 -10.81 15.22 21.36
CA ASN A 87 -11.85 15.42 20.35
C ASN A 87 -11.69 16.70 19.58
N ALA A 88 -11.34 17.80 20.26
CA ALA A 88 -11.23 19.08 19.59
C ALA A 88 -10.15 19.02 18.51
N LYS A 89 -9.01 18.39 18.81
CA LYS A 89 -7.93 18.20 17.85
C LYS A 89 -8.28 17.18 16.76
N VAL A 90 -8.98 16.08 17.11
CA VAL A 90 -9.52 15.12 16.12
C VAL A 90 -10.45 15.82 15.13
N GLN A 91 -11.37 16.65 15.62
CA GLN A 91 -12.32 17.42 14.81
C GLN A 91 -11.61 18.42 13.91
N GLU A 92 -10.71 19.21 14.48
CA GLU A 92 -9.88 20.15 13.72
C GLU A 92 -9.15 19.44 12.58
N LEU A 93 -8.43 18.36 12.88
CA LEU A 93 -7.68 17.58 11.90
C LEU A 93 -8.59 16.97 10.82
N ALA A 94 -9.79 16.51 11.20
CA ALA A 94 -10.77 15.92 10.30
C ALA A 94 -11.40 16.95 9.36
N THR A 95 -11.55 18.20 9.80
CA THR A 95 -12.14 19.26 8.96
C THR A 95 -11.18 19.81 7.90
N ARG A 96 -9.87 19.58 8.06
CA ARG A 96 -8.88 19.98 7.06
C ARG A 96 -9.04 19.16 5.79
N SER A 97 -9.02 19.83 4.64
CA SER A 97 -9.03 19.17 3.35
C SER A 97 -8.37 20.06 2.31
N ILE A 98 -7.92 19.44 1.23
CA ILE A 98 -7.41 20.13 0.05
C ILE A 98 -8.20 19.65 -1.16
N ASP A 99 -8.60 20.55 -2.05
CA ASP A 99 -9.30 20.17 -3.27
C ASP A 99 -8.37 19.88 -4.43
N LEU A 100 -8.88 19.13 -5.40
CA LEU A 100 -8.10 18.68 -6.54
C LEU A 100 -7.53 19.83 -7.38
N SER A 101 -8.25 20.97 -7.49
CA SER A 101 -7.71 22.16 -8.15
C SER A 101 -6.45 22.64 -7.43
N SER A 102 -6.50 22.78 -6.11
CA SER A 102 -5.39 23.25 -5.28
C SER A 102 -4.20 22.28 -5.29
N ILE A 103 -4.45 20.97 -5.35
CA ILE A 103 -3.38 19.97 -5.51
C ILE A 103 -2.65 20.18 -6.85
N LEU A 104 -3.39 20.42 -7.93
CA LEU A 104 -2.79 20.66 -9.24
C LEU A 104 -2.08 22.02 -9.33
N ASP A 105 -2.61 23.05 -8.66
CA ASP A 105 -1.96 24.36 -8.55
C ASP A 105 -0.60 24.19 -7.85
N PHE A 106 -0.59 23.51 -6.70
CA PHE A 106 0.63 23.19 -5.97
C PHE A 106 1.64 22.39 -6.81
N TYR A 107 1.17 21.39 -7.59
CA TYR A 107 2.06 20.61 -8.46
C TYR A 107 2.67 21.46 -9.59
N GLU A 108 1.90 22.37 -10.19
CA GLU A 108 2.41 23.29 -11.23
C GLU A 108 3.43 24.30 -10.67
N ASP A 109 3.35 24.62 -9.38
CA ASP A 109 4.30 25.49 -8.68
C ASP A 109 5.63 24.79 -8.32
N LEU A 110 5.77 23.49 -8.54
CA LEU A 110 7.02 22.75 -8.29
C LEU A 110 8.00 22.81 -9.48
N GLY A 111 9.30 22.83 -9.15
CA GLY A 111 10.39 22.69 -10.11
C GLY A 111 10.77 23.99 -10.81
N PRO A 112 11.59 23.93 -11.88
CA PRO A 112 12.25 25.12 -12.44
C PRO A 112 11.32 26.18 -13.03
N LYS A 113 10.06 25.79 -13.36
CA LYS A 113 9.05 26.69 -13.92
C LYS A 113 8.13 27.29 -12.87
N GLY A 114 8.12 26.74 -11.66
CA GLY A 114 7.31 27.18 -10.55
C GLY A 114 8.07 28.03 -9.55
N CYS A 115 7.45 28.31 -8.40
CA CYS A 115 8.06 29.11 -7.32
C CYS A 115 8.52 28.27 -6.12
N MET A 116 8.21 26.97 -6.09
CA MET A 116 8.51 26.06 -4.98
C MET A 116 9.49 24.96 -5.41
N MET A 117 10.42 24.59 -4.52
CA MET A 117 11.38 23.49 -4.71
C MET A 117 11.96 23.44 -6.13
N LEU A 118 12.81 24.42 -6.48
CA LEU A 118 13.34 24.61 -7.84
C LEU A 118 13.99 23.36 -8.44
N HIS A 119 14.57 22.50 -7.60
CA HIS A 119 15.22 21.25 -7.99
C HIS A 119 14.28 20.03 -8.01
N PHE A 120 12.97 20.23 -7.90
CA PHE A 120 11.99 19.15 -7.99
C PHE A 120 12.15 18.40 -9.32
N ASP A 121 12.25 17.08 -9.21
CA ASP A 121 12.31 16.17 -10.34
C ASP A 121 11.17 15.14 -10.23
N PRO A 122 10.19 15.12 -11.16
CA PRO A 122 9.07 14.20 -11.08
C PRO A 122 9.46 12.72 -11.27
N TYR A 123 10.71 12.41 -11.61
CA TYR A 123 11.22 11.05 -11.71
C TYR A 123 11.93 10.58 -10.43
N HIS A 124 12.31 11.49 -9.54
CA HIS A 124 13.15 11.15 -8.37
C HIS A 124 12.62 11.70 -7.04
N SER A 125 11.99 12.88 -7.04
CA SER A 125 11.49 13.53 -5.84
C SER A 125 10.32 12.76 -5.23
N THR A 126 10.53 12.31 -4.01
CA THR A 126 9.53 11.63 -3.19
C THR A 126 8.61 12.61 -2.49
N THR A 127 7.52 12.11 -1.92
CA THR A 127 6.64 12.94 -1.08
C THR A 127 7.37 13.46 0.15
N HIS A 128 8.34 12.70 0.70
CA HIS A 128 9.20 13.17 1.79
C HIS A 128 10.00 14.43 1.38
N ASP A 129 10.58 14.45 0.18
CA ASP A 129 11.31 15.62 -0.31
C ASP A 129 10.40 16.82 -0.48
N VAL A 130 9.24 16.63 -1.12
CA VAL A 130 8.26 17.71 -1.35
C VAL A 130 7.72 18.26 -0.04
N VAL A 131 7.47 17.41 0.97
CA VAL A 131 7.07 17.87 2.30
C VAL A 131 8.14 18.78 2.91
N ARG A 132 9.41 18.35 2.85
CA ARG A 132 10.55 19.03 3.48
C ARG A 132 10.94 20.32 2.77
N GLN A 133 10.89 20.33 1.45
CA GLN A 133 11.47 21.36 0.59
C GLN A 133 10.44 22.30 -0.06
N ALA A 134 9.14 21.94 -0.06
CA ALA A 134 8.06 22.78 -0.57
C ALA A 134 6.99 23.04 0.50
N ILE A 135 6.36 21.99 1.05
CA ILE A 135 5.18 22.14 1.93
C ILE A 135 5.55 22.88 3.22
N ILE A 136 6.57 22.42 3.94
CA ILE A 136 7.02 23.06 5.20
C ILE A 136 7.43 24.53 4.97
N PRO A 137 8.29 24.86 3.99
CA PRO A 137 8.62 26.25 3.69
C PRO A 137 7.41 27.10 3.34
N ALA A 138 6.50 26.59 2.49
CA ALA A 138 5.31 27.32 2.05
C ALA A 138 4.29 27.51 3.19
N SER A 139 4.26 26.62 4.18
CA SER A 139 3.32 26.69 5.31
C SER A 139 3.86 27.37 6.57
N ARG A 140 5.02 28.02 6.48
CA ARG A 140 5.63 28.76 7.59
C ARG A 140 4.97 30.12 7.78
N LEU A 141 4.61 30.45 9.02
CA LEU A 141 4.06 31.75 9.41
C LEU A 141 4.91 32.36 10.54
N GLY A 142 5.78 33.31 10.19
CA GLY A 142 6.68 33.96 11.14
C GLY A 142 7.61 32.96 11.85
N SER A 143 7.49 32.88 13.18
CA SER A 143 8.24 31.95 14.02
C SER A 143 7.61 30.57 14.15
N GLY A 144 6.43 30.31 13.58
CA GLY A 144 5.75 29.02 13.63
C GLY A 144 5.30 28.55 12.25
N GLY A 145 4.28 27.70 12.21
CA GLY A 145 3.64 27.34 10.96
C GLY A 145 2.37 26.52 11.14
N VAL A 146 1.63 26.38 10.05
CA VAL A 146 0.31 25.71 10.02
C VAL A 146 0.33 24.53 9.07
N ALA A 147 -0.75 23.75 9.04
CA ALA A 147 -0.95 22.76 7.99
C ALA A 147 -1.10 23.48 6.64
N TYR A 148 -0.58 22.90 5.56
CA TYR A 148 -0.65 23.53 4.24
C TYR A 148 -2.10 23.68 3.77
N ALA A 149 -2.97 22.73 4.12
CA ALA A 149 -4.40 22.81 3.84
C ALA A 149 -5.05 24.11 4.36
N ASP A 150 -4.56 24.65 5.49
CA ASP A 150 -5.07 25.87 6.12
C ASP A 150 -4.67 27.16 5.36
N LEU A 151 -3.78 27.06 4.36
CA LEU A 151 -3.39 28.19 3.50
C LEU A 151 -4.10 28.18 2.14
N THR A 152 -4.81 27.10 1.82
CA THR A 152 -5.50 26.99 0.54
C THR A 152 -6.77 27.84 0.53
N PRO A 153 -7.30 28.23 -0.65
CA PRO A 153 -8.59 28.96 -0.72
C PRO A 153 -9.74 28.26 0.02
N ARG A 154 -9.65 26.94 0.20
CA ARG A 154 -10.58 26.11 0.99
C ARG A 154 -10.59 26.42 2.48
N ALA A 155 -9.52 26.99 3.03
CA ALA A 155 -9.46 27.33 4.45
C ALA A 155 -10.54 28.35 4.86
N VAL A 156 -10.95 29.23 3.93
CA VAL A 156 -12.01 30.24 4.16
C VAL A 156 -13.39 29.60 4.23
N ASN A 157 -13.61 28.49 3.49
CA ASN A 157 -14.86 27.74 3.51
C ASN A 157 -14.57 26.23 3.62
N PRO A 158 -14.26 25.76 4.84
CA PRO A 158 -13.87 24.38 5.07
C PRO A 158 -14.98 23.44 4.66
N ARG A 159 -14.63 22.44 3.83
CA ARG A 159 -15.52 21.33 3.52
C ARG A 159 -14.87 20.06 4.02
N MET A 160 -15.72 19.18 4.53
CA MET A 160 -15.34 17.81 4.82
C MET A 160 -14.70 17.13 3.61
N PRO A 161 -13.61 16.37 3.79
CA PRO A 161 -13.03 15.60 2.71
C PRO A 161 -14.05 14.57 2.20
N ASP A 162 -14.12 14.45 0.89
CA ASP A 162 -14.90 13.41 0.22
C ASP A 162 -14.12 12.07 0.21
N CYS A 163 -12.79 12.14 0.27
CA CYS A 163 -11.89 10.99 0.22
C CYS A 163 -10.68 11.17 1.13
N MET A 164 -10.30 10.15 1.89
CA MET A 164 -9.01 10.07 2.58
C MET A 164 -8.01 9.32 1.71
N VAL A 165 -6.76 9.79 1.64
CA VAL A 165 -5.70 9.17 0.83
C VAL A 165 -4.64 8.55 1.73
N THR A 166 -4.48 7.23 1.63
CA THR A 166 -3.39 6.49 2.25
C THR A 166 -2.27 6.33 1.21
N HIS A 167 -1.05 6.74 1.57
CA HIS A 167 0.12 6.70 0.69
C HIS A 167 1.42 6.58 1.46
N SER A 168 2.47 6.05 0.84
CA SER A 168 3.82 6.07 1.40
C SER A 168 4.55 7.37 1.06
N TRP A 169 5.28 7.93 2.02
CA TRP A 169 6.14 9.10 1.79
C TRP A 169 7.42 8.78 1.02
N SER A 170 7.83 7.49 0.96
CA SER A 170 8.93 7.04 0.10
C SER A 170 8.55 7.00 -1.38
N ASN A 171 7.26 7.11 -1.71
CA ASN A 171 6.80 7.13 -3.09
C ASN A 171 7.09 8.49 -3.76
N LEU A 172 7.24 8.48 -5.08
CA LEU A 172 7.34 9.67 -5.90
C LEU A 172 6.11 10.56 -5.67
N PHE A 173 6.34 11.86 -5.50
CA PHE A 173 5.24 12.79 -5.27
C PHE A 173 4.31 12.87 -6.50
N VAL A 174 4.86 12.75 -7.71
CA VAL A 174 4.05 12.72 -8.93
C VAL A 174 3.07 11.55 -8.96
N ASP A 175 3.44 10.40 -8.39
CA ASP A 175 2.59 9.20 -8.38
C ASP A 175 1.43 9.36 -7.39
N LEU A 176 1.67 10.02 -6.24
CA LEU A 176 0.59 10.43 -5.33
C LEU A 176 -0.43 11.34 -6.05
N VAL A 177 0.03 12.40 -6.71
CA VAL A 177 -0.86 13.32 -7.45
C VAL A 177 -1.55 12.59 -8.59
N ALA A 178 -0.85 11.70 -9.30
CA ALA A 178 -1.41 10.90 -10.38
C ALA A 178 -2.50 9.96 -9.89
N ALA A 179 -2.32 9.28 -8.76
CA ALA A 179 -3.31 8.40 -8.15
C ALA A 179 -4.59 9.17 -7.79
N VAL A 180 -4.46 10.36 -7.19
CA VAL A 180 -5.61 11.22 -6.85
C VAL A 180 -6.35 11.69 -8.10
N VAL A 181 -5.63 12.08 -9.16
CA VAL A 181 -6.24 12.49 -10.43
C VAL A 181 -6.90 11.30 -11.14
N ALA A 182 -6.24 10.13 -11.17
CA ALA A 182 -6.75 8.90 -11.76
C ALA A 182 -8.06 8.46 -11.07
N ASP A 183 -8.07 8.47 -9.74
CA ASP A 183 -9.25 8.22 -8.92
C ASP A 183 -10.41 9.16 -9.27
N SER A 184 -10.17 10.48 -9.34
CA SER A 184 -11.19 11.45 -9.76
C SER A 184 -11.69 11.25 -11.19
N LEU A 185 -10.83 10.73 -12.08
CA LEU A 185 -11.21 10.37 -13.45
C LEU A 185 -11.96 9.02 -13.53
N GLY A 186 -11.97 8.23 -12.46
CA GLY A 186 -12.54 6.88 -12.40
C GLY A 186 -11.66 5.83 -13.06
N LEU A 187 -10.34 5.96 -12.91
CA LEU A 187 -9.33 5.03 -13.42
C LEU A 187 -8.75 4.20 -12.27
N ASP A 188 -8.50 2.91 -12.52
CA ASP A 188 -7.86 2.00 -11.56
C ASP A 188 -6.31 2.08 -11.60
N GLU A 189 -5.77 2.73 -12.64
CA GLU A 189 -4.33 2.84 -12.93
C GLU A 189 -3.94 4.29 -13.18
N TYR A 190 -2.77 4.69 -12.68
CA TYR A 190 -2.29 6.06 -12.78
C TYR A 190 -1.10 6.28 -13.72
N ASP A 191 -0.51 5.24 -14.34
CA ASP A 191 0.67 5.37 -15.22
C ASP A 191 0.53 6.47 -16.28
N LYS A 192 -0.59 6.50 -17.01
CA LYS A 192 -0.88 7.48 -18.08
C LYS A 192 -1.05 8.89 -17.52
N VAL A 193 -1.63 9.00 -16.32
CA VAL A 193 -1.80 10.27 -15.63
C VAL A 193 -0.44 10.79 -15.16
N ALA A 194 0.38 9.95 -14.56
CA ALA A 194 1.74 10.28 -14.13
C ALA A 194 2.63 10.70 -15.31
N GLN A 195 2.52 10.02 -16.45
CA GLN A 195 3.20 10.44 -17.69
C GLN A 195 2.73 11.82 -18.18
N CYS A 196 1.44 12.13 -18.07
CA CYS A 196 0.93 13.46 -18.40
C CYS A 196 1.51 14.53 -17.47
N LEU A 197 1.55 14.27 -16.15
CA LEU A 197 2.11 15.18 -15.15
C LEU A 197 3.61 15.42 -15.39
N ARG A 198 4.40 14.37 -15.58
CA ARG A 198 5.84 14.43 -15.89
C ARG A 198 6.15 15.27 -17.14
N ARG A 199 5.29 15.20 -18.16
CA ARG A 199 5.42 15.99 -19.40
C ARG A 199 4.90 17.43 -19.29
N GLY A 200 4.42 17.84 -18.11
CA GLY A 200 3.85 19.17 -17.89
C GLY A 200 2.46 19.35 -18.54
N HIS A 201 1.74 18.29 -18.87
CA HIS A 201 0.41 18.34 -19.49
C HIS A 201 -0.72 18.50 -18.46
N VAL A 202 -0.51 19.31 -17.41
CA VAL A 202 -1.46 19.48 -16.30
C VAL A 202 -2.79 20.07 -16.79
N GLN A 203 -2.75 21.03 -17.71
CA GLN A 203 -3.94 21.66 -18.28
C GLN A 203 -4.87 20.67 -19.00
N THR A 204 -4.30 19.65 -19.66
CA THR A 204 -5.07 18.56 -20.28
C THR A 204 -5.84 17.75 -19.23
N LEU A 205 -5.21 17.48 -18.08
CA LEU A 205 -5.86 16.79 -16.96
C LEU A 205 -6.94 17.68 -16.32
N ARG A 206 -6.66 18.98 -16.12
CA ARG A 206 -7.65 19.95 -15.62
C ARG A 206 -8.89 20.00 -16.50
N HIS A 207 -8.74 20.02 -17.82
CA HIS A 207 -9.86 20.03 -18.76
C HIS A 207 -10.75 18.78 -18.58
N LYS A 208 -10.13 17.59 -18.52
CA LYS A 208 -10.85 16.32 -18.28
C LYS A 208 -11.57 16.31 -16.93
N LEU A 209 -10.93 16.79 -15.88
CA LEU A 209 -11.50 16.87 -14.53
C LEU A 209 -12.65 17.89 -14.46
N ARG A 210 -12.51 19.04 -15.14
CA ARG A 210 -13.56 20.06 -15.24
C ARG A 210 -14.79 19.51 -15.96
N ALA A 211 -14.60 18.81 -17.07
CA ALA A 211 -15.70 18.17 -17.81
C ALA A 211 -16.46 17.15 -16.95
N LYS A 212 -15.80 16.52 -15.97
CA LYS A 212 -16.42 15.60 -14.99
C LYS A 212 -16.92 16.28 -13.71
N GLY A 213 -16.73 17.60 -13.55
CA GLY A 213 -17.08 18.32 -12.34
C GLY A 213 -16.29 17.91 -11.09
N LYS A 214 -15.04 17.44 -11.27
CA LYS A 214 -14.22 16.83 -10.20
C LYS A 214 -13.18 17.73 -9.56
N LEU A 215 -12.92 18.92 -10.11
CA LEU A 215 -11.90 19.85 -9.58
C LEU A 215 -12.17 20.28 -8.13
N CYS A 216 -13.44 20.32 -7.73
CA CYS A 216 -13.83 20.65 -6.36
C CYS A 216 -13.98 19.43 -5.44
N HIS A 217 -13.54 18.24 -5.85
CA HIS A 217 -13.51 17.08 -4.96
C HIS A 217 -12.44 17.29 -3.90
N SER A 218 -12.79 17.03 -2.64
CA SER A 218 -11.93 17.28 -1.49
C SER A 218 -11.26 16.01 -0.99
N TYR A 219 -9.97 16.13 -0.70
CA TYR A 219 -9.15 15.05 -0.22
C TYR A 219 -8.55 15.39 1.14
N TRP A 220 -8.46 14.39 2.01
CA TRP A 220 -7.59 14.42 3.18
C TRP A 220 -6.31 13.66 2.84
N ILE A 221 -5.18 14.35 2.83
CA ILE A 221 -3.86 13.78 2.51
C ILE A 221 -2.90 14.25 3.58
N CYS A 222 -2.24 13.32 4.28
CA CYS A 222 -1.51 13.64 5.51
C CYS A 222 -0.40 14.68 5.29
N CYS A 223 0.29 14.67 4.14
CA CYS A 223 1.33 15.67 3.83
C CYS A 223 0.80 17.11 3.80
N PHE A 224 -0.46 17.32 3.40
CA PHE A 224 -1.09 18.64 3.35
C PHE A 224 -1.90 18.98 4.60
N CYS A 225 -2.58 17.99 5.20
CA CYS A 225 -3.57 18.22 6.26
C CYS A 225 -2.97 18.19 7.67
N VAL A 226 -1.81 17.56 7.87
CA VAL A 226 -1.10 17.59 9.16
C VAL A 226 -0.22 18.83 9.24
N ASN A 227 -0.20 19.48 10.41
CA ASN A 227 0.73 20.57 10.68
C ASN A 227 2.16 20.03 10.85
N GLN A 228 2.89 19.99 9.73
CA GLN A 228 4.26 19.51 9.67
C GLN A 228 5.23 20.30 10.56
N HIS A 229 4.92 21.57 10.88
CA HIS A 229 5.71 22.38 11.80
C HIS A 229 5.63 21.89 13.24
N SER A 230 4.46 21.42 13.68
CA SER A 230 4.29 20.85 15.02
C SER A 230 4.81 19.42 15.16
N SER A 231 5.17 18.77 14.05
CA SER A 231 5.56 17.35 14.04
C SER A 231 7.02 17.14 13.66
N ILE A 232 7.41 17.46 12.43
CA ILE A 232 8.66 16.95 11.86
C ILE A 232 9.63 18.02 11.37
N CYS A 233 9.22 19.30 11.24
CA CYS A 233 9.96 20.27 10.42
C CYS A 233 11.41 20.55 10.85
N ALA A 234 11.78 20.30 12.11
CA ALA A 234 13.12 20.55 12.65
C ALA A 234 14.17 19.50 12.22
N GLY A 235 13.74 18.40 11.58
CA GLY A 235 14.62 17.37 11.05
C GLY A 235 14.15 15.96 11.40
N PRO A 236 14.97 14.93 11.15
CA PRO A 236 14.66 13.54 11.49
C PRO A 236 14.98 13.17 12.94
N GLY A 237 15.39 14.13 13.78
CA GLY A 237 15.82 13.88 15.15
C GLY A 237 17.26 13.36 15.24
N PRO A 238 17.70 12.90 16.43
CA PRO A 238 19.04 12.36 16.63
C PRO A 238 19.28 11.11 15.77
N ALA A 239 20.53 10.91 15.35
CA ALA A 239 20.91 9.72 14.61
C ALA A 239 20.73 8.46 15.49
N PRO A 240 20.08 7.40 14.99
CA PRO A 240 19.93 6.16 15.73
C PRO A 240 21.25 5.41 15.83
N LEU A 241 21.40 4.62 16.90
CA LEU A 241 22.57 3.74 17.11
C LEU A 241 22.51 2.47 16.26
N ASP A 242 21.30 2.00 15.92
CA ASP A 242 21.10 0.83 15.08
C ASP A 242 21.51 1.10 13.62
N THR A 243 22.36 0.23 13.05
CA THR A 243 22.93 0.40 11.71
C THR A 243 21.86 0.44 10.61
N GLN A 244 20.81 -0.37 10.73
CA GLN A 244 19.74 -0.43 9.72
C GLN A 244 18.88 0.85 9.78
N ALA A 245 18.55 1.31 10.97
CA ALA A 245 17.87 2.58 11.22
C ALA A 245 18.74 3.77 10.79
N LEU A 246 20.06 3.70 10.96
CA LEU A 246 20.99 4.77 10.56
C LEU A 246 20.96 5.00 9.05
N GLY A 247 20.96 3.94 8.24
CA GLY A 247 20.85 4.07 6.80
C GLY A 247 19.56 4.77 6.36
N ARG A 248 18.44 4.47 7.04
CA ARG A 248 17.15 5.16 6.80
C ARG A 248 17.19 6.62 7.24
N TRP A 249 17.73 6.89 8.42
CA TRP A 249 17.90 8.24 8.95
C TRP A 249 18.74 9.11 8.00
N GLN A 250 19.86 8.57 7.51
CA GLN A 250 20.74 9.25 6.54
C GLN A 250 20.03 9.55 5.22
N ARG A 251 19.24 8.62 4.70
CA ARG A 251 18.39 8.87 3.53
C ARG A 251 17.39 9.98 3.79
N ASN A 252 16.76 10.01 4.97
CA ASN A 252 15.81 11.06 5.34
C ASN A 252 16.45 12.44 5.55
N CYS A 253 17.79 12.51 5.67
CA CYS A 253 18.56 13.75 5.74
C CYS A 253 18.93 14.33 4.38
N ARG A 254 18.66 13.63 3.27
CA ARG A 254 19.09 14.02 1.93
C ARG A 254 17.91 14.05 0.97
N ASP A 255 17.92 15.05 0.12
CA ASP A 255 16.97 15.15 -0.99
C ASP A 255 17.27 14.06 -2.03
N THR A 256 16.27 13.26 -2.40
CA THR A 256 16.50 12.09 -3.28
C THR A 256 16.88 12.46 -4.71
N ALA A 257 16.46 13.63 -5.19
CA ALA A 257 16.73 14.07 -6.57
C ALA A 257 18.14 14.64 -6.71
N THR A 258 18.61 15.40 -5.71
CA THR A 258 19.91 16.07 -5.75
C THR A 258 21.01 15.33 -4.99
N GLY A 259 20.65 14.45 -4.06
CA GLY A 259 21.57 13.81 -3.12
C GLY A 259 22.14 14.74 -2.04
N LEU A 260 21.77 16.04 -2.07
CA LEU A 260 22.28 17.05 -1.16
C LEU A 260 21.57 16.96 0.21
N PRO A 261 22.25 17.37 1.31
CA PRO A 261 21.60 17.49 2.60
C PRO A 261 20.39 18.43 2.55
N MET A 262 19.30 18.02 3.20
CA MET A 262 18.10 18.84 3.31
C MET A 262 18.32 20.04 4.22
N THR A 263 17.67 21.17 3.91
CA THR A 263 17.57 22.29 4.83
C THR A 263 16.36 22.10 5.72
N PHE A 264 16.55 22.13 7.04
CA PHE A 264 15.46 21.97 8.00
C PHE A 264 14.93 23.32 8.49
N CYS A 265 13.65 23.33 8.88
CA CYS A 265 12.98 24.53 9.35
C CYS A 265 13.46 24.89 10.76
N ASN A 266 13.84 26.15 10.96
CA ASN A 266 14.25 26.71 12.25
C ASN A 266 13.11 27.47 12.96
N CYS A 267 11.85 27.11 12.71
CA CYS A 267 10.73 27.70 13.45
C CYS A 267 10.76 27.28 14.93
N LEU A 268 10.12 28.08 15.77
CA LEU A 268 9.95 27.88 17.21
C LEU A 268 8.67 27.10 17.54
N GLU A 269 7.97 26.56 16.52
CA GLU A 269 6.80 25.72 16.72
C GLU A 269 7.16 24.51 17.60
N PRO A 270 6.48 24.27 18.73
CA PRO A 270 6.75 23.10 19.58
C PRO A 270 6.57 21.79 18.80
N LYS A 271 7.51 20.86 18.98
CA LYS A 271 7.43 19.51 18.38
C LYS A 271 6.70 18.60 19.35
N LEU A 272 5.48 18.23 18.99
CA LEU A 272 4.57 17.49 19.83
C LEU A 272 4.87 15.98 19.73
N THR A 273 4.88 15.31 20.88
CA THR A 273 5.05 13.86 20.98
C THR A 273 3.68 13.18 21.13
N ASN A 274 3.64 11.85 21.04
CA ASN A 274 2.41 11.07 21.11
C ASN A 274 1.70 11.16 22.48
N ASP A 275 2.35 11.70 23.51
CA ASP A 275 1.74 11.95 24.82
C ASP A 275 1.04 13.32 24.91
N ASP A 276 1.26 14.22 23.94
CA ASP A 276 0.64 15.53 23.93
C ASP A 276 -0.78 15.45 23.34
N PRO A 277 -1.82 15.94 24.04
CA PRO A 277 -3.21 15.92 23.53
C PRO A 277 -3.40 16.76 22.26
N ARG A 278 -2.44 17.62 21.89
CA ARG A 278 -2.47 18.42 20.66
C ARG A 278 -1.75 17.73 19.50
N CYS A 279 -1.00 16.65 19.73
CA CYS A 279 -0.30 15.91 18.66
C CYS A 279 -1.30 15.43 17.61
N GLU A 280 -1.04 15.66 16.33
CA GLU A 280 -1.98 15.26 15.27
C GLU A 280 -1.74 13.83 14.78
N VAL A 281 -0.50 13.36 14.85
CA VAL A 281 -0.07 12.08 14.27
C VAL A 281 -0.68 10.88 15.00
N ASN A 282 -0.89 10.98 16.32
CA ASN A 282 -1.51 9.91 17.11
C ASN A 282 -3.05 9.86 17.00
N LYS A 283 -3.68 10.79 16.26
CA LYS A 283 -5.14 10.98 16.18
C LYS A 283 -5.79 10.46 14.91
N PHE A 284 -5.03 9.75 14.05
CA PHE A 284 -5.54 9.32 12.75
C PHE A 284 -6.75 8.40 12.90
N ASP A 285 -6.74 7.44 13.83
CA ASP A 285 -7.87 6.52 14.06
C ASP A 285 -9.16 7.30 14.41
N GLY A 286 -9.08 8.19 15.41
CA GLY A 286 -10.21 9.02 15.83
C GLY A 286 -10.68 9.97 14.72
N MET A 287 -9.75 10.52 13.94
CA MET A 287 -10.04 11.37 12.79
C MET A 287 -10.80 10.60 11.71
N MET A 288 -10.40 9.37 11.39
CA MET A 288 -11.07 8.52 10.41
C MET A 288 -12.50 8.18 10.84
N LEU A 289 -12.71 7.78 12.10
CA LEU A 289 -14.04 7.50 12.64
C LEU A 289 -14.93 8.75 12.62
N TRP A 290 -14.37 9.90 12.99
CA TRP A 290 -15.11 11.16 12.96
C TRP A 290 -15.48 11.56 11.53
N LEU A 291 -14.55 11.44 10.58
CA LEU A 291 -14.79 11.70 9.17
C LEU A 291 -15.94 10.83 8.64
N GLN A 292 -15.93 9.54 8.94
CA GLN A 292 -16.98 8.63 8.51
C GLN A 292 -18.32 8.98 9.14
N TYR A 293 -18.33 9.29 10.44
CA TYR A 293 -19.54 9.68 11.17
C TYR A 293 -20.17 10.95 10.56
N LYS A 294 -19.36 11.94 10.20
CA LYS A 294 -19.83 13.21 9.63
C LYS A 294 -20.09 13.17 8.14
N ASN A 295 -19.37 12.32 7.42
CA ASN A 295 -19.53 12.10 5.99
C ASN A 295 -19.74 10.60 5.74
N PRO A 296 -20.99 10.11 5.76
CA PRO A 296 -21.31 8.71 5.45
C PRO A 296 -20.92 8.27 4.02
N LYS A 297 -20.58 9.22 3.13
CA LYS A 297 -20.08 8.96 1.78
C LYS A 297 -18.56 9.02 1.69
N LEU A 298 -17.86 9.19 2.81
CA LEU A 298 -16.41 9.13 2.86
C LEU A 298 -15.94 7.79 2.28
N ARG A 299 -14.86 7.85 1.52
CA ARG A 299 -14.15 6.69 0.99
C ARG A 299 -12.65 6.86 1.23
N GLN A 300 -11.91 5.78 1.14
CA GLN A 300 -10.45 5.78 1.17
C GLN A 300 -9.90 5.44 -0.21
N LEU A 301 -8.92 6.22 -0.66
CA LEU A 301 -8.06 5.91 -1.79
C LEU A 301 -6.72 5.39 -1.26
N VAL A 302 -6.31 4.21 -1.70
CA VAL A 302 -5.00 3.62 -1.42
C VAL A 302 -4.13 3.85 -2.65
N ALA A 303 -3.24 4.83 -2.56
CA ALA A 303 -2.27 5.14 -3.61
C ALA A 303 -1.06 4.21 -3.46
N VAL A 304 -1.06 3.13 -4.24
CA VAL A 304 -0.04 2.07 -4.16
C VAL A 304 1.15 2.45 -5.02
N ASP A 305 2.33 2.50 -4.40
CA ASP A 305 3.59 2.77 -5.07
C ASP A 305 4.12 1.54 -5.84
N HIS A 306 5.10 1.78 -6.71
CA HIS A 306 5.73 0.74 -7.54
C HIS A 306 6.37 -0.41 -6.74
N LYS A 307 6.75 -0.18 -5.47
CA LYS A 307 7.32 -1.21 -4.59
C LYS A 307 6.31 -1.82 -3.64
N PHE A 308 5.05 -1.36 -3.68
CA PHE A 308 4.02 -1.76 -2.75
C PHE A 308 4.39 -1.42 -1.29
N ASP A 309 5.29 -0.45 -1.08
CA ASP A 309 5.75 0.01 0.24
C ASP A 309 4.57 0.45 1.13
N VAL A 310 3.47 0.96 0.55
CA VAL A 310 2.26 1.33 1.30
C VAL A 310 1.75 0.19 2.20
N PHE A 311 1.92 -1.07 1.80
CA PHE A 311 1.51 -2.22 2.61
C PHE A 311 2.56 -2.64 3.66
N SER A 312 3.75 -2.03 3.62
CA SER A 312 4.85 -2.26 4.56
C SER A 312 5.05 -1.09 5.54
N ARG A 313 4.33 0.02 5.40
CA ARG A 313 4.42 1.17 6.33
C ARG A 313 3.43 1.03 7.47
N SER A 314 3.91 1.13 8.72
CA SER A 314 3.09 0.90 9.92
C SER A 314 1.83 1.77 9.94
N TRP A 315 1.98 3.07 9.65
CA TRP A 315 0.86 4.01 9.57
C TRP A 315 -0.14 3.67 8.46
N CYS A 316 0.34 3.38 7.26
CA CYS A 316 -0.54 3.03 6.14
C CYS A 316 -1.31 1.75 6.42
N VAL A 317 -0.66 0.71 6.96
CA VAL A 317 -1.32 -0.54 7.34
C VAL A 317 -2.36 -0.31 8.42
N ALA A 318 -2.07 0.50 9.45
CA ALA A 318 -3.04 0.87 10.46
C ALA A 318 -4.27 1.58 9.84
N GLU A 319 -4.06 2.55 8.95
CA GLU A 319 -5.14 3.25 8.22
C GLU A 319 -5.99 2.29 7.36
N LEU A 320 -5.36 1.34 6.67
CA LEU A 320 -6.06 0.35 5.84
C LEU A 320 -7.01 -0.51 6.66
N VAL A 321 -6.53 -1.01 7.81
CA VAL A 321 -7.31 -1.88 8.67
C VAL A 321 -8.35 -1.08 9.45
N ALA A 322 -8.04 0.13 9.90
CA ALA A 322 -9.00 1.03 10.54
C ALA A 322 -10.15 1.39 9.59
N ALA A 323 -9.86 1.76 8.33
CA ALA A 323 -10.89 2.02 7.33
C ALA A 323 -11.79 0.80 7.09
N HIS A 324 -11.19 -0.39 6.99
CA HIS A 324 -11.93 -1.64 6.83
C HIS A 324 -12.85 -1.92 8.03
N GLY A 325 -12.33 -1.79 9.25
CA GLY A 325 -13.10 -1.99 10.49
C GLY A 325 -14.21 -0.96 10.66
N ALA A 326 -14.00 0.25 10.16
CA ALA A 326 -14.98 1.32 10.12
C ALA A 326 -15.94 1.21 8.93
N ASP A 327 -15.91 0.18 8.08
CA ASP A 327 -16.77 0.08 6.89
C ASP A 327 -16.64 1.27 5.89
N ILE A 328 -15.51 1.99 5.89
CA ILE A 328 -15.20 3.01 4.89
C ILE A 328 -14.88 2.30 3.56
N PRO A 329 -15.56 2.60 2.45
CA PRO A 329 -15.25 2.02 1.14
C PRO A 329 -13.81 2.34 0.71
N GLN A 330 -13.03 1.31 0.38
CA GLN A 330 -11.63 1.45 -0.03
C GLN A 330 -11.48 1.18 -1.53
N THR A 331 -10.69 2.01 -2.22
CA THR A 331 -10.32 1.82 -3.64
C THR A 331 -8.82 1.87 -3.76
N VAL A 332 -8.23 0.98 -4.57
CA VAL A 332 -6.80 0.98 -4.88
C VAL A 332 -6.57 1.65 -6.23
N CYS A 333 -5.56 2.51 -6.30
CA CYS A 333 -5.00 2.96 -7.57
C CYS A 333 -3.55 2.50 -7.67
N LEU A 334 -3.27 1.68 -8.68
CA LEU A 334 -1.93 1.16 -8.97
C LEU A 334 -1.23 2.02 -10.03
N GLU A 335 0.09 1.94 -10.14
CA GLU A 335 0.77 2.47 -11.33
C GLU A 335 0.28 1.72 -12.56
N SER A 336 0.42 0.40 -12.56
CA SER A 336 -0.02 -0.50 -13.60
C SER A 336 -0.35 -1.87 -13.01
N SER A 337 -1.23 -2.63 -13.66
CA SER A 337 -1.49 -4.03 -13.30
C SER A 337 -0.45 -5.00 -13.87
N LYS A 338 0.53 -4.53 -14.66
CA LYS A 338 1.59 -5.38 -15.24
C LYS A 338 2.32 -6.29 -14.24
N PRO A 339 2.61 -5.86 -12.99
CA PRO A 339 3.27 -6.75 -12.03
C PRO A 339 2.39 -7.92 -11.55
N PHE A 340 1.10 -7.90 -11.90
CA PHE A 340 0.15 -8.98 -11.67
C PHE A 340 -0.16 -9.74 -12.97
N ASP A 341 0.70 -9.67 -13.97
CA ASP A 341 0.60 -10.53 -15.13
C ASP A 341 0.99 -11.96 -14.71
N PRO A 342 0.07 -12.95 -14.76
CA PRO A 342 0.37 -14.33 -14.36
C PRO A 342 1.43 -15.00 -15.27
N TYR A 343 1.75 -14.39 -16.41
CA TYR A 343 2.79 -14.84 -17.34
C TYR A 343 4.13 -14.11 -17.14
N ALA A 344 4.21 -13.14 -16.23
CA ALA A 344 5.49 -12.53 -15.88
C ALA A 344 6.31 -13.49 -15.01
N ASP A 345 7.59 -13.64 -15.32
CA ASP A 345 8.53 -14.45 -14.54
C ASP A 345 8.85 -13.85 -13.15
N ASP A 346 8.34 -12.65 -12.85
CA ASP A 346 8.61 -11.93 -11.61
C ASP A 346 7.47 -12.09 -10.59
N LEU A 347 7.64 -13.05 -9.68
CA LEU A 347 6.75 -13.28 -8.55
C LEU A 347 7.15 -12.48 -7.30
N ALA A 348 8.15 -11.59 -7.36
CA ALA A 348 8.68 -10.92 -6.17
C ALA A 348 7.63 -10.07 -5.45
N ILE A 349 6.73 -9.42 -6.19
CA ILE A 349 5.64 -8.63 -5.60
C ILE A 349 4.61 -9.52 -4.92
N TYR A 350 4.26 -10.65 -5.54
CA TYR A 350 3.35 -11.61 -4.90
C TYR A 350 3.96 -12.16 -3.61
N ASP A 351 5.23 -12.59 -3.65
CA ASP A 351 5.94 -13.06 -2.47
C ASP A 351 6.02 -11.98 -1.39
N HIS A 352 6.34 -10.74 -1.76
CA HIS A 352 6.35 -9.61 -0.84
C HIS A 352 4.99 -9.44 -0.14
N LEU A 353 3.89 -9.41 -0.89
CA LEU A 353 2.54 -9.17 -0.36
C LEU A 353 2.03 -10.32 0.51
N VAL A 354 2.31 -11.58 0.16
CA VAL A 354 1.86 -12.76 0.92
C VAL A 354 2.68 -12.95 2.21
N ASN A 355 3.90 -12.40 2.28
CA ASN A 355 4.74 -12.44 3.48
C ASN A 355 4.60 -11.18 4.37
N LEU A 356 3.65 -10.27 4.09
CA LEU A 356 3.45 -9.08 4.91
C LEU A 356 3.05 -9.45 6.34
N SER A 357 3.77 -8.87 7.30
CA SER A 357 3.41 -8.83 8.72
C SER A 357 3.49 -7.41 9.26
N VAL A 358 2.55 -7.04 10.12
CA VAL A 358 2.58 -5.75 10.84
C VAL A 358 3.81 -5.66 11.74
N ALA A 359 4.35 -6.78 12.21
CA ALA A 359 5.57 -6.84 13.00
C ALA A 359 6.78 -6.29 12.23
N ASP A 360 6.83 -6.53 10.92
CA ASP A 360 7.91 -6.11 10.04
C ASP A 360 7.69 -4.72 9.43
N SER A 361 6.55 -4.09 9.76
CA SER A 361 6.20 -2.78 9.24
C SER A 361 7.20 -1.69 9.64
N LEU A 362 7.28 -0.66 8.81
CA LEU A 362 8.28 0.39 8.89
C LEU A 362 7.68 1.73 9.32
N ALA A 363 8.28 2.34 10.33
CA ALA A 363 8.01 3.72 10.75
C ALA A 363 9.28 4.57 10.68
N SER A 364 9.11 5.89 10.52
CA SER A 364 10.24 6.83 10.57
C SER A 364 10.75 7.03 11.99
N ARG A 365 9.84 6.92 12.98
CA ARG A 365 10.10 7.02 14.41
C ARG A 365 9.77 5.66 15.06
N PRO A 366 10.70 5.03 15.81
CA PRO A 366 10.43 3.76 16.47
C PRO A 366 9.21 3.79 17.40
N GLU A 367 9.01 4.90 18.11
CA GLU A 367 7.89 5.11 19.03
C GLU A 367 6.53 5.10 18.32
N ASP A 368 6.47 5.50 17.04
CA ASP A 368 5.24 5.42 16.26
C ASP A 368 4.87 3.96 15.95
N LYS A 369 5.86 3.14 15.59
CA LYS A 369 5.68 1.70 15.38
C LYS A 369 5.23 1.03 16.68
N GLU A 370 5.89 1.33 17.79
CA GLU A 370 5.54 0.77 19.09
C GLU A 370 4.11 1.15 19.50
N MET A 371 3.73 2.42 19.35
CA MET A 371 2.36 2.87 19.62
C MET A 371 1.34 2.13 18.74
N ILE A 372 1.57 1.99 17.44
CA ILE A 372 0.65 1.26 16.54
C ILE A 372 0.54 -0.20 16.97
N LEU A 373 1.68 -0.86 17.21
CA LEU A 373 1.70 -2.26 17.64
C LEU A 373 1.04 -2.46 19.01
N SER A 374 1.12 -1.49 19.92
CA SER A 374 0.44 -1.54 21.22
C SER A 374 -1.09 -1.54 21.11
N LYS A 375 -1.64 -1.05 19.99
CA LYS A 375 -3.08 -1.09 19.69
C LYS A 375 -3.52 -2.43 19.10
N VAL A 376 -2.57 -3.27 18.66
CA VAL A 376 -2.84 -4.59 18.07
C VAL A 376 -2.91 -5.63 19.19
N SER A 377 -4.11 -6.13 19.49
CA SER A 377 -4.29 -7.13 20.55
C SER A 377 -3.71 -8.50 20.19
N CYS A 378 -3.67 -8.86 18.90
CA CYS A 378 -3.18 -10.13 18.40
C CYS A 378 -2.57 -9.94 17.01
N MET A 379 -1.24 -10.02 16.89
CA MET A 379 -0.52 -9.83 15.62
C MET A 379 -0.99 -10.80 14.54
N ARG A 380 -1.21 -12.07 14.89
CA ARG A 380 -1.66 -13.10 13.94
C ARG A 380 -3.06 -12.79 13.38
N GLU A 381 -3.97 -12.31 14.21
CA GLU A 381 -5.32 -11.92 13.74
C GLU A 381 -5.25 -10.66 12.88
N PHE A 382 -4.38 -9.72 13.22
CA PHE A 382 -4.15 -8.51 12.44
C PHE A 382 -3.56 -8.85 11.07
N ASP A 383 -2.52 -9.68 11.02
CA ASP A 383 -1.90 -10.14 9.77
C ASP A 383 -2.91 -10.92 8.92
N ALA A 384 -3.71 -11.80 9.54
CA ALA A 384 -4.79 -12.48 8.82
C ALA A 384 -5.84 -11.50 8.27
N ALA A 385 -6.21 -10.46 9.03
CA ALA A 385 -7.11 -9.41 8.57
C ALA A 385 -6.51 -8.60 7.41
N LEU A 386 -5.22 -8.26 7.47
CA LEU A 386 -4.50 -7.59 6.40
C LEU A 386 -4.44 -8.47 5.14
N GLN A 387 -4.13 -9.75 5.27
CA GLN A 387 -4.12 -10.70 4.16
C GLN A 387 -5.52 -10.84 3.53
N MET A 388 -6.57 -10.93 4.35
CA MET A 388 -7.96 -10.93 3.87
C MET A 388 -8.36 -9.61 3.20
N LEU A 389 -7.85 -8.48 3.70
CA LEU A 389 -8.07 -7.16 3.11
C LEU A 389 -7.38 -7.04 1.75
N ILE A 390 -6.20 -7.61 1.57
CA ILE A 390 -5.46 -7.54 0.29
C ILE A 390 -6.02 -8.55 -0.72
N PHE A 391 -6.11 -9.82 -0.33
CA PHE A 391 -6.35 -10.96 -1.22
C PHE A 391 -7.74 -11.59 -1.12
N GLY A 392 -8.54 -11.23 -0.12
CA GLY A 392 -9.85 -11.86 0.09
C GLY A 392 -10.79 -11.68 -1.11
N ASN A 393 -11.94 -12.33 -1.09
CA ASN A 393 -12.94 -12.28 -2.19
C ASN A 393 -13.49 -10.87 -2.50
N ARG A 394 -13.26 -9.91 -1.59
CA ARG A 394 -13.58 -8.48 -1.74
C ARG A 394 -12.39 -7.62 -1.34
N GLY A 395 -11.20 -8.20 -1.43
CA GLY A 395 -9.96 -7.54 -1.09
C GLY A 395 -9.62 -6.44 -2.08
N LEU A 396 -8.66 -5.64 -1.68
CA LEU A 396 -8.15 -4.49 -2.39
C LEU A 396 -7.61 -4.85 -3.78
N LEU A 397 -7.02 -6.04 -3.93
CA LEU A 397 -6.37 -6.49 -5.16
C LEU A 397 -7.11 -7.63 -5.87
N THR A 398 -8.31 -8.02 -5.45
CA THR A 398 -9.02 -9.20 -6.00
C THR A 398 -9.16 -9.15 -7.52
N LYS A 399 -9.49 -7.99 -8.09
CA LYS A 399 -9.65 -7.82 -9.55
C LYS A 399 -8.34 -8.00 -10.32
N LYS A 400 -7.20 -7.85 -9.65
CA LYS A 400 -5.86 -7.89 -10.24
C LYS A 400 -5.25 -9.28 -10.22
N PHE A 401 -5.73 -10.14 -9.31
CA PHE A 401 -5.31 -11.54 -9.19
C PHE A 401 -6.22 -12.54 -9.92
N VAL A 402 -7.12 -12.08 -10.78
CA VAL A 402 -7.96 -12.98 -11.59
C VAL A 402 -7.04 -13.79 -12.52
N GLY A 403 -6.83 -15.07 -12.20
CA GLY A 403 -5.86 -15.96 -12.87
C GLY A 403 -4.77 -16.54 -11.94
N PHE A 404 -4.52 -15.91 -10.78
CA PHE A 404 -3.60 -16.42 -9.75
C PHE A 404 -4.23 -17.48 -8.84
N ASP A 405 -5.53 -17.76 -8.98
CA ASP A 405 -6.22 -18.85 -8.27
C ASP A 405 -5.54 -20.22 -8.47
N LEU A 406 -4.78 -20.38 -9.57
CA LEU A 406 -3.94 -21.56 -9.85
C LEU A 406 -2.53 -21.49 -9.25
N LEU A 407 -2.03 -20.29 -8.94
CA LEU A 407 -0.69 -20.05 -8.40
C LEU A 407 -0.65 -20.12 -6.87
N GLU A 408 -1.76 -19.83 -6.18
CA GLU A 408 -1.82 -19.95 -4.71
C GLU A 408 -1.57 -21.40 -4.22
N PRO A 409 -2.15 -22.46 -4.84
CA PRO A 409 -1.76 -23.85 -4.55
C PRO A 409 -0.28 -24.14 -4.84
N ALA A 410 0.27 -23.58 -5.92
CA ALA A 410 1.67 -23.74 -6.31
C ALA A 410 2.62 -23.07 -5.29
N ALA A 411 2.35 -21.83 -4.86
CA ALA A 411 3.15 -21.13 -3.86
C ALA A 411 3.13 -21.82 -2.48
N ARG A 412 1.95 -22.33 -2.05
CA ARG A 412 1.86 -23.15 -0.83
C ARG A 412 2.62 -24.46 -0.95
N PHE A 413 2.68 -25.05 -2.15
CA PHE A 413 3.47 -26.24 -2.44
C PHE A 413 4.98 -25.94 -2.37
N THR A 414 5.44 -24.83 -2.95
CA THR A 414 6.83 -24.37 -2.87
C THR A 414 7.26 -24.10 -1.44
N ARG A 415 6.42 -23.43 -0.62
CA ARG A 415 6.71 -23.25 0.83
C ARG A 415 6.92 -24.58 1.54
N ARG A 416 6.06 -25.58 1.29
CA ARG A 416 6.20 -26.91 1.92
C ARG A 416 7.47 -27.63 1.49
N LEU A 417 7.85 -27.53 0.21
CA LEU A 417 9.12 -28.08 -0.28
C LEU A 417 10.34 -27.39 0.34
N CYS A 418 10.30 -26.07 0.50
CA CYS A 418 11.36 -25.33 1.18
C CYS A 418 11.45 -25.70 2.66
N THR A 419 10.32 -25.82 3.38
CA THR A 419 10.30 -26.25 4.79
C THR A 419 10.82 -27.66 4.97
N LEU A 420 10.51 -28.59 4.06
CA LEU A 420 11.01 -29.96 4.08
C LEU A 420 12.53 -30.03 3.81
N ARG A 421 13.05 -29.20 2.90
CA ARG A 421 14.51 -29.10 2.65
C ARG A 421 15.29 -28.53 3.84
N SER A 422 14.71 -27.65 4.64
CA SER A 422 15.32 -27.12 5.87
C SER A 422 15.27 -28.07 7.07
N ILE A 423 14.59 -29.21 6.96
CA ILE A 423 14.55 -30.27 8.00
C ILE A 423 15.56 -31.40 7.67
N GLU A 424 16.13 -31.41 6.47
CA GLU A 424 17.12 -32.39 6.00
C GLU A 424 18.58 -31.88 6.04
N ILE A 425 18.84 -30.78 6.73
CA ILE A 425 20.18 -30.31 7.15
C ILE A 425 20.22 -30.28 8.67
#